data_AF-A0A935H1V1-F1
#
_entry.id   AF-A0A935H1V1-F1
#
_cell.length_a   1.000
_cell.length_b   1.000
_cell.length_c   1.000
_cell.angle_alpha   90.00
_cell.angle_beta   90.00
_cell.angle_gamma   90.00
#
_symmetry.space_group_name_H-M   'P 1'
#
loop_
_entity.id
_entity.type
_entity.pdbx_description
1 polymer ?
#
loop_
_entity_poly.entity_id
_entity_poly.type
_entity_poly.pdbx_seq_one_letter_code
_entity_poly.pdbx_strand_id
1 'polypeptide(L)'
;MSHTSLQDEMDRLYFLSREGQFLKTVYDRWAAHLPGALPSEYLVLSRRAVTVPMIVSLDDIHVIARARYFPNQISNFVFERFGLELDDERWQELFAQDVWKKDRLVEVVDEKIDHLKPLLAALSPQIIAQGEKERPGLMAYLNQMGLSGEANAAVVDIGYAGTIQSRLNRLLMRKIHGYYMITDQRAELVARQHNVVVQGFFGHGITADANAPVLLTQSFVLEKLLSSDDAQVVRYSLDSAGGLASEHRELSDAELQTRQVRHEIHAGALKFVDDAIAVRNTLAHDFLIPPEAGNALYEAFMKCPSDTERAVIGALVLDDYYCGRGLVS
;
A
#
# COMPACT_ATOMS: atom_id res chain seq x y z
N MET A 1 -2.41 14.70 10.76
CA MET A 1 -3.02 14.61 9.42
C MET A 1 -4.02 15.73 9.17
N SER A 2 -5.18 15.81 9.86
CA SER A 2 -6.22 16.81 9.49
C SER A 2 -5.76 18.27 9.57
N HIS A 3 -4.99 18.66 10.59
CA HIS A 3 -4.52 20.05 10.71
C HIS A 3 -3.48 20.39 9.62
N THR A 4 -2.55 19.48 9.37
CA THR A 4 -1.51 19.65 8.34
C THR A 4 -2.12 19.72 6.94
N SER A 5 -3.06 18.83 6.60
CA SER A 5 -3.71 18.86 5.29
C SER A 5 -4.53 20.12 5.04
N LEU A 6 -5.06 20.74 6.09
CA LEU A 6 -5.72 22.05 5.98
C LEU A 6 -4.71 23.18 5.76
N GLN A 7 -3.55 23.14 6.44
CA GLN A 7 -2.47 24.11 6.22
C GLN A 7 -1.88 24.01 4.81
N ASP A 8 -1.82 22.80 4.26
CA ASP A 8 -1.35 22.54 2.90
C ASP A 8 -2.43 22.80 1.82
N GLU A 9 -3.61 23.30 2.20
CA GLU A 9 -4.73 23.63 1.30
C GLU A 9 -5.22 22.44 0.45
N MET A 10 -5.27 21.25 1.06
CA MET A 10 -5.82 20.06 0.43
C MET A 10 -7.34 20.14 0.31
N ASP A 11 -7.90 19.64 -0.78
CA ASP A 11 -9.35 19.62 -1.04
C ASP A 11 -10.00 18.34 -0.49
N ARG A 12 -9.28 17.22 -0.58
CA ARG A 12 -9.81 15.88 -0.26
C ARG A 12 -8.72 14.89 0.12
N LEU A 13 -9.06 14.00 1.05
CA LEU A 13 -8.20 12.89 1.48
C LEU A 13 -8.68 11.56 0.90
N TYR A 14 -7.76 10.79 0.34
CA TYR A 14 -8.00 9.47 -0.23
C TYR A 14 -7.25 8.40 0.55
N PHE A 15 -7.96 7.66 1.40
CA PHE A 15 -7.37 6.59 2.20
C PHE A 15 -7.19 5.34 1.35
N LEU A 16 -5.95 4.86 1.21
CA LEU A 16 -5.62 3.70 0.38
C LEU A 16 -6.12 2.38 1.02
N SER A 17 -6.49 1.38 0.22
CA SER A 17 -6.98 0.09 0.74
C SER A 17 -6.01 -0.65 1.66
N ARG A 18 -6.56 -1.63 2.40
CA ARG A 18 -5.98 -2.35 3.54
C ARG A 18 -6.11 -1.52 4.80
N GLU A 19 -5.02 -0.93 5.30
CA GLU A 19 -5.01 -0.22 6.57
C GLU A 19 -5.79 1.10 6.51
N GLY A 20 -5.86 1.72 5.33
CA GLY A 20 -6.58 2.98 5.18
C GLY A 20 -8.09 2.88 5.38
N GLN A 21 -8.71 1.68 5.31
CA GLN A 21 -10.13 1.54 5.65
C GLN A 21 -10.37 1.85 7.14
N PHE A 22 -9.54 1.27 8.00
CA PHE A 22 -9.61 1.53 9.43
C PHE A 22 -9.24 2.99 9.74
N LEU A 23 -8.16 3.50 9.13
CA LEU A 23 -7.76 4.91 9.31
C LEU A 23 -8.83 5.90 8.85
N LYS A 24 -9.52 5.63 7.74
CA LYS A 24 -10.66 6.43 7.26
C LYS A 24 -11.79 6.41 8.29
N THR A 25 -12.11 5.22 8.82
CA THR A 25 -13.15 5.08 9.84
C THR A 25 -12.85 5.94 11.07
N VAL A 26 -11.59 5.91 11.54
CA VAL A 26 -11.13 6.76 12.65
C VAL A 26 -11.21 8.25 12.28
N TYR A 27 -10.75 8.61 11.08
CA TYR A 27 -10.79 9.98 10.58
C TYR A 27 -12.24 10.50 10.53
N ASP A 28 -13.17 9.77 9.93
CA ASP A 28 -14.56 10.18 9.76
C ASP A 28 -15.25 10.41 11.10
N ARG A 29 -15.02 9.51 12.08
CA ARG A 29 -15.53 9.68 13.45
C ARG A 29 -14.97 10.95 14.10
N TRP A 30 -13.66 11.17 13.99
CA TRP A 30 -13.02 12.34 14.58
C TRP A 30 -13.45 13.65 13.90
N ALA A 31 -13.55 13.62 12.57
CA ALA A 31 -13.88 14.73 11.68
C ALA A 31 -15.35 15.17 11.78
N ALA A 32 -16.28 14.26 12.07
CA ALA A 32 -17.71 14.57 12.24
C ALA A 32 -17.98 15.63 13.34
N HIS A 33 -17.01 15.82 14.24
CA HIS A 33 -17.06 16.77 15.35
C HIS A 33 -16.11 17.97 15.15
N LEU A 34 -15.52 18.14 13.96
CA LEU A 34 -14.59 19.23 13.65
C LEU A 34 -15.12 20.07 12.48
N PRO A 35 -15.43 21.36 12.72
CA PRO A 35 -15.78 22.28 11.64
C PRO A 35 -14.64 22.40 10.62
N GLY A 36 -14.97 22.32 9.33
CA GLY A 36 -14.01 22.48 8.24
C GLY A 36 -13.11 21.26 8.01
N ALA A 37 -13.43 20.09 8.56
CA ALA A 37 -12.72 18.87 8.23
C ALA A 37 -12.87 18.54 6.73
N LEU A 38 -11.79 18.05 6.11
CA LEU A 38 -11.77 17.71 4.70
C LEU A 38 -12.65 16.49 4.41
N PRO A 39 -13.31 16.42 3.24
CA PRO A 39 -13.96 15.21 2.80
C PRO A 39 -12.93 14.09 2.63
N SER A 40 -13.38 12.85 2.87
CA SER A 40 -12.56 11.65 2.79
C SER A 40 -13.20 10.63 1.85
N GLU A 41 -12.36 9.92 1.09
CA GLU A 41 -12.78 8.81 0.22
C GLU A 41 -11.92 7.58 0.49
N TYR A 42 -12.50 6.40 0.28
CA TYR A 42 -11.77 5.13 0.34
C TYR A 42 -11.34 4.72 -1.07
N LEU A 43 -10.03 4.67 -1.31
CA LEU A 43 -9.45 4.40 -2.60
C LEU A 43 -8.87 2.99 -2.62
N VAL A 44 -9.60 2.07 -3.25
CA VAL A 44 -9.27 0.65 -3.34
C VAL A 44 -8.17 0.44 -4.38
N LEU A 45 -6.91 0.37 -3.93
CA LEU A 45 -5.74 0.23 -4.79
C LEU A 45 -4.69 -0.65 -4.12
N SER A 46 -4.15 -1.59 -4.88
CA SER A 46 -2.93 -2.32 -4.50
C SER A 46 -1.72 -1.79 -5.26
N ARG A 47 -0.52 -2.13 -4.78
CA ARG A 47 0.73 -1.84 -5.50
C ARG A 47 0.69 -2.42 -6.92
N ARG A 48 0.18 -3.64 -7.10
CA ARG A 48 0.06 -4.31 -8.40
C ARG A 48 -0.96 -3.60 -9.31
N ALA A 49 -2.14 -3.26 -8.77
CA ALA A 49 -3.21 -2.60 -9.52
C ALA A 49 -2.83 -1.24 -10.11
N VAL A 50 -1.92 -0.48 -9.46
CA VAL A 50 -1.41 0.79 -10.02
C VAL A 50 -0.11 0.64 -10.82
N THR A 51 0.66 -0.42 -10.57
CA THR A 51 1.96 -0.60 -11.19
C THR A 51 1.84 -1.14 -12.61
N VAL A 52 1.01 -2.17 -12.83
CA VAL A 52 0.88 -2.82 -14.15
C VAL A 52 0.37 -1.84 -15.22
N PRO A 53 -0.73 -1.09 -15.00
CA PRO A 53 -1.20 -0.05 -15.93
C PRO A 53 -0.19 1.02 -16.34
N MET A 54 0.80 1.29 -15.50
CA MET A 54 1.79 2.36 -15.71
C MET A 54 2.89 1.96 -16.72
N ILE A 55 3.08 0.65 -16.95
CA ILE A 55 4.17 0.13 -17.77
C ILE A 55 3.98 0.50 -19.23
N VAL A 56 4.97 1.19 -19.80
CA VAL A 56 5.03 1.54 -21.24
C VAL A 56 6.39 1.24 -21.88
N SER A 57 7.37 0.80 -21.08
CA SER A 57 8.75 0.61 -21.54
C SER A 57 9.49 -0.47 -20.74
N LEU A 58 10.59 -0.96 -21.29
CA LEU A 58 11.51 -1.87 -20.58
C LEU A 58 12.13 -1.21 -19.34
N ASP A 59 12.35 0.10 -19.36
CA ASP A 59 12.87 0.83 -18.19
C ASP A 59 11.88 0.81 -17.02
N ASP A 60 10.58 0.87 -17.30
CA ASP A 60 9.55 0.71 -16.26
C ASP A 60 9.60 -0.68 -15.66
N ILE A 61 9.73 -1.71 -16.50
CA ILE A 61 9.86 -3.11 -16.08
C ILE A 61 11.08 -3.26 -15.16
N HIS A 62 12.22 -2.67 -15.52
CA HIS A 62 13.41 -2.68 -14.69
C HIS A 62 13.19 -1.95 -13.35
N VAL A 63 12.59 -0.76 -13.35
CA VAL A 63 12.31 0.00 -12.12
C VAL A 63 11.41 -0.80 -11.17
N ILE A 64 10.40 -1.49 -11.71
CA ILE A 64 9.50 -2.33 -10.92
C ILE A 64 10.24 -3.56 -10.37
N ALA A 65 11.05 -4.21 -11.21
CA ALA A 65 11.81 -5.40 -10.84
C ALA A 65 12.84 -5.14 -9.72
N ARG A 66 13.32 -3.91 -9.55
CA ARG A 66 14.30 -3.53 -8.51
C ARG A 66 13.74 -3.56 -7.09
N ALA A 67 12.43 -3.52 -6.92
CA ALA A 67 11.83 -3.61 -5.59
C ALA A 67 12.18 -4.95 -4.93
N ARG A 68 12.50 -4.91 -3.63
CA ARG A 68 12.86 -6.09 -2.83
C ARG A 68 11.85 -7.22 -3.07
N TYR A 69 12.38 -8.41 -3.31
CA TYR A 69 11.59 -9.62 -3.55
C TYR A 69 12.29 -10.82 -2.89
N PHE A 70 11.56 -11.53 -2.03
CA PHE A 70 12.04 -12.70 -1.32
C PHE A 70 12.04 -13.93 -2.24
N PRO A 71 12.92 -14.93 -1.99
CA PRO A 71 13.05 -16.11 -2.84
C PRO A 71 11.70 -16.77 -3.19
N ASN A 72 11.34 -16.75 -4.47
CA ASN A 72 10.13 -17.40 -4.98
C ASN A 72 10.29 -17.84 -6.45
N GLN A 73 9.32 -18.58 -6.98
CA GLN A 73 9.33 -19.01 -8.38
C GLN A 73 9.22 -17.82 -9.35
N ILE A 74 9.83 -17.96 -10.52
CA ILE A 74 9.81 -16.92 -11.56
C ILE A 74 8.39 -16.63 -12.08
N SER A 75 7.53 -17.65 -12.14
CA SER A 75 6.12 -17.51 -12.48
C SER A 75 5.40 -16.56 -11.51
N ASN A 76 5.59 -16.75 -10.21
CA ASN A 76 5.03 -15.89 -9.18
C ASN A 76 5.60 -14.46 -9.29
N PHE A 77 6.90 -14.30 -9.51
CA PHE A 77 7.48 -12.97 -9.68
C PHE A 77 6.87 -12.23 -10.88
N VAL A 78 6.75 -12.89 -12.04
CA VAL A 78 6.22 -12.28 -13.26
C VAL A 78 4.74 -11.95 -13.10
N PHE A 79 3.95 -12.84 -12.50
CA PHE A 79 2.55 -12.59 -12.20
C PHE A 79 2.35 -11.42 -11.23
N GLU A 80 3.01 -11.44 -10.07
CA GLU A 80 2.80 -10.45 -9.01
C GLU A 80 3.31 -9.06 -9.37
N ARG A 81 4.37 -8.95 -10.19
CA ARG A 81 4.94 -7.67 -10.61
C ARG A 81 4.29 -7.10 -11.87
N PHE A 82 3.90 -7.96 -12.80
CA PHE A 82 3.54 -7.56 -14.17
C PHE A 82 2.16 -8.02 -14.62
N GLY A 83 1.45 -8.82 -13.80
CA GLY A 83 0.14 -9.34 -14.14
C GLY A 83 0.14 -10.33 -15.31
N LEU A 84 1.31 -10.88 -15.65
CA LEU A 84 1.50 -11.74 -16.79
C LEU A 84 1.56 -13.21 -16.36
N GLU A 85 0.60 -13.98 -16.83
CA GLU A 85 0.62 -15.45 -16.74
C GLU A 85 1.08 -16.01 -18.08
N LEU A 86 1.98 -16.99 -18.04
CA LEU A 86 2.50 -17.69 -19.22
C LEU A 86 2.11 -19.15 -19.10
N ASP A 87 1.76 -19.77 -20.22
CA ASP A 87 1.53 -21.21 -20.30
C ASP A 87 2.86 -22.01 -20.23
N ASP A 88 2.73 -23.32 -20.05
CA ASP A 88 3.86 -24.22 -19.92
C ASP A 88 4.75 -24.24 -21.18
N GLU A 89 4.16 -24.10 -22.36
CA GLU A 89 4.88 -24.07 -23.64
C GLU A 89 5.80 -22.85 -23.67
N ARG A 90 5.28 -21.67 -23.34
CA ARG A 90 6.05 -20.43 -23.32
C ARG A 90 7.16 -20.47 -22.27
N TRP A 91 6.93 -21.06 -21.10
CA TRP A 91 8.00 -21.27 -20.12
C TRP A 91 9.10 -22.20 -20.65
N GLN A 92 8.73 -23.30 -21.31
CA GLN A 92 9.69 -24.21 -21.92
C GLN A 92 10.55 -23.53 -22.99
N GLU A 93 9.96 -22.67 -23.83
CA GLU A 93 10.70 -21.86 -24.80
C GLU A 93 11.74 -20.95 -24.14
N LEU A 94 11.35 -20.24 -23.07
CA LEU A 94 12.26 -19.34 -22.35
C LEU A 94 13.42 -20.10 -21.69
N PHE A 95 13.17 -21.31 -21.19
CA PHE A 95 14.23 -22.17 -20.65
C PHE A 95 15.15 -22.70 -21.76
N ALA A 96 14.60 -23.05 -22.92
CA ALA A 96 15.39 -23.51 -24.06
C ALA A 96 16.28 -22.40 -24.67
N GLN A 97 15.87 -21.13 -24.54
CA GLN A 97 16.64 -19.96 -24.93
C GLN A 97 17.73 -19.56 -23.92
N ASP A 98 17.84 -20.28 -22.79
CA ASP A 98 18.75 -19.99 -21.67
C ASP A 98 18.61 -18.56 -21.11
N VAL A 99 17.44 -17.92 -21.29
CA VAL A 99 17.14 -16.60 -20.69
C VAL A 99 16.76 -16.72 -19.22
N TRP A 100 16.35 -17.92 -18.78
CA TRP A 100 16.17 -18.28 -17.39
C TRP A 100 16.42 -19.77 -17.17
N LYS A 101 16.95 -20.15 -16.00
CA LYS A 101 17.18 -21.55 -15.64
C LYS A 101 15.95 -22.13 -14.95
N LYS A 102 15.46 -23.26 -15.44
CA LYS A 102 14.40 -24.04 -14.79
C LYS A 102 14.78 -24.28 -13.32
N ASP A 103 13.84 -24.08 -12.40
CA ASP A 103 13.97 -24.20 -10.93
C ASP A 103 14.79 -23.12 -10.21
N ARG A 104 15.39 -22.16 -10.93
CA ARG A 104 16.02 -21.00 -10.27
C ARG A 104 14.95 -20.11 -9.63
N LEU A 105 15.10 -19.86 -8.33
CA LEU A 105 14.29 -18.87 -7.61
C LEU A 105 14.72 -17.44 -7.96
N VAL A 106 13.74 -16.53 -7.95
CA VAL A 106 13.94 -15.09 -8.04
C VAL A 106 14.14 -14.53 -6.65
N GLU A 107 15.20 -13.76 -6.48
CA GLU A 107 15.45 -12.95 -5.28
C GLU A 107 16.01 -11.60 -5.73
N VAL A 108 15.47 -10.52 -5.16
CA VAL A 108 15.95 -9.16 -5.42
C VAL A 108 16.30 -8.50 -4.09
N VAL A 109 17.58 -8.21 -3.93
CA VAL A 109 18.18 -7.51 -2.78
C VAL A 109 19.05 -6.38 -3.34
N ASP A 110 19.05 -5.23 -2.67
CA ASP A 110 19.81 -4.03 -3.06
C ASP A 110 19.58 -3.62 -4.53
N GLU A 111 18.34 -3.77 -5.03
CA GLU A 111 17.95 -3.42 -6.40
C GLU A 111 18.70 -4.21 -7.51
N LYS A 112 19.36 -5.31 -7.17
CA LYS A 112 20.16 -6.10 -8.13
C LYS A 112 19.27 -7.00 -8.99
N ILE A 113 19.14 -6.62 -10.27
CA ILE A 113 18.28 -7.31 -11.24
C ILE A 113 19.02 -7.82 -12.49
N ASP A 114 20.35 -7.77 -12.54
CA ASP A 114 21.10 -8.12 -13.77
C ASP A 114 20.78 -9.53 -14.27
N HIS A 115 20.54 -10.44 -13.34
CA HIS A 115 20.17 -11.81 -13.63
C HIS A 115 18.75 -11.98 -14.20
N LEU A 116 17.87 -10.98 -14.06
CA LEU A 116 16.51 -10.95 -14.59
C LEU A 116 16.44 -10.25 -15.95
N LYS A 117 17.40 -9.36 -16.28
CA LYS A 117 17.36 -8.53 -17.49
C LYS A 117 17.12 -9.32 -18.78
N PRO A 118 17.79 -10.47 -19.05
CA PRO A 118 17.54 -11.23 -20.28
C PRO A 118 16.08 -11.70 -20.40
N LEU A 119 15.53 -12.25 -19.31
CA LEU A 119 14.14 -12.70 -19.26
C LEU A 119 13.16 -11.53 -19.39
N LEU A 120 13.39 -10.43 -18.67
CA LEU A 120 12.53 -9.25 -18.71
C LEU A 120 12.53 -8.60 -20.10
N ALA A 121 13.67 -8.59 -20.80
CA ALA A 121 13.75 -8.16 -22.19
C ALA A 121 12.92 -9.06 -23.12
N ALA A 122 13.02 -10.38 -22.96
CA ALA A 122 12.24 -11.35 -23.75
C ALA A 122 10.74 -11.25 -23.50
N LEU A 123 10.32 -10.92 -22.28
CA LEU A 123 8.91 -10.75 -21.88
C LEU A 123 8.38 -9.32 -22.09
N SER A 124 9.25 -8.35 -22.39
CA SER A 124 8.88 -6.94 -22.45
C SER A 124 7.66 -6.65 -23.33
N PRO A 125 7.51 -7.22 -24.54
CA PRO A 125 6.33 -6.97 -25.37
C PRO A 125 5.03 -7.42 -24.70
N GLN A 126 5.04 -8.60 -24.05
CA GLN A 126 3.86 -9.15 -23.38
C GLN A 126 3.51 -8.35 -22.12
N ILE A 127 4.53 -7.93 -21.36
CA ILE A 127 4.34 -7.10 -20.15
C ILE A 127 3.78 -5.72 -20.51
N ILE A 128 4.29 -5.06 -21.55
CA ILE A 128 3.78 -3.77 -22.00
C ILE A 128 2.32 -3.90 -22.49
N ALA A 129 2.02 -4.93 -23.28
CA ALA A 129 0.65 -5.21 -23.73
C ALA A 129 -0.31 -5.46 -22.54
N GLN A 130 0.16 -6.11 -21.47
CA GLN A 130 -0.63 -6.29 -20.26
C GLN A 130 -0.92 -4.95 -19.56
N GLY A 131 0.07 -4.06 -19.47
CA GLY A 131 -0.12 -2.71 -18.94
C GLY A 131 -1.13 -1.89 -19.76
N GLU A 132 -1.05 -1.95 -21.08
CA GLU A 132 -2.02 -1.30 -21.99
C GLU A 132 -3.44 -1.84 -21.81
N LYS A 133 -3.59 -3.17 -21.62
CA LYS A 133 -4.88 -3.82 -21.40
C LYS A 133 -5.54 -3.38 -20.09
N GLU A 134 -4.77 -3.23 -19.01
CA GLU A 134 -5.33 -2.91 -17.69
C GLU A 134 -5.53 -1.41 -17.44
N ARG A 135 -4.83 -0.54 -18.20
CA ARG A 135 -4.88 0.91 -17.99
C ARG A 135 -6.27 1.53 -18.11
N PRO A 136 -7.11 1.22 -19.11
CA PRO A 136 -8.43 1.83 -19.23
C PRO A 136 -9.32 1.60 -18.00
N GLY A 137 -9.29 0.39 -17.43
CA GLY A 137 -10.07 0.04 -16.24
C GLY A 137 -9.64 0.84 -15.03
N LEU A 138 -8.32 0.93 -14.77
CA LEU A 138 -7.81 1.74 -13.66
C LEU A 138 -8.18 3.21 -13.83
N MET A 139 -7.99 3.78 -15.03
CA MET A 139 -8.30 5.19 -15.28
C MET A 139 -9.79 5.49 -15.09
N ALA A 140 -10.68 4.58 -15.51
CA ALA A 140 -12.11 4.70 -15.26
C ALA A 140 -12.44 4.67 -13.76
N TYR A 141 -11.80 3.78 -12.99
CA TYR A 141 -11.95 3.74 -11.54
C TYR A 141 -11.50 5.05 -10.86
N LEU A 142 -10.30 5.56 -11.20
CA LEU A 142 -9.78 6.80 -10.62
C LEU A 142 -10.65 8.02 -10.98
N ASN A 143 -11.21 8.05 -12.19
CA ASN A 143 -12.19 9.06 -12.60
C ASN A 143 -13.50 8.94 -11.79
N GLN A 144 -14.03 7.73 -11.61
CA GLN A 144 -15.25 7.49 -10.84
C GLN A 144 -15.08 7.94 -9.37
N MET A 145 -13.90 7.73 -8.79
CA MET A 145 -13.56 8.19 -7.45
C MET A 145 -13.28 9.69 -7.35
N GLY A 146 -13.37 10.42 -8.46
CA GLY A 146 -13.12 11.87 -8.53
C GLY A 146 -11.65 12.28 -8.43
N LEU A 147 -10.72 11.34 -8.21
CA LEU A 147 -9.30 11.64 -7.99
C LEU A 147 -8.68 12.39 -9.18
N SER A 148 -9.11 12.05 -10.39
CA SER A 148 -8.64 12.69 -11.63
C SER A 148 -9.18 14.11 -11.83
N GLY A 149 -10.15 14.56 -11.03
CA GLY A 149 -10.76 15.89 -11.12
C GLY A 149 -10.23 16.88 -10.07
N GLU A 150 -9.94 16.41 -8.86
CA GLU A 150 -9.58 17.23 -7.68
C GLU A 150 -8.26 17.99 -7.85
N ALA A 151 -8.25 19.29 -7.52
CA ALA A 151 -7.08 20.15 -7.70
C ALA A 151 -5.95 19.77 -6.74
N ASN A 152 -6.24 19.67 -5.44
CA ASN A 152 -5.29 19.33 -4.38
C ASN A 152 -5.73 18.06 -3.63
N ALA A 153 -5.56 16.90 -4.27
CA ALA A 153 -5.83 15.60 -3.65
C ALA A 153 -4.61 15.07 -2.89
N ALA A 154 -4.84 14.47 -1.71
CA ALA A 154 -3.82 13.75 -0.99
C ALA A 154 -4.24 12.30 -0.73
N VAL A 155 -3.32 11.35 -0.94
CA VAL A 155 -3.50 9.99 -0.44
C VAL A 155 -3.08 9.89 1.02
N VAL A 156 -3.74 9.00 1.76
CA VAL A 156 -3.41 8.67 3.15
C VAL A 156 -3.12 7.18 3.24
N ASP A 157 -1.98 6.83 3.82
CA ASP A 157 -1.50 5.46 3.92
C ASP A 157 -0.65 5.30 5.19
N ILE A 158 -0.45 4.06 5.63
CA ILE A 158 0.56 3.73 6.64
C ILE A 158 1.98 3.72 6.03
N GLY A 159 2.07 3.50 4.72
CA GLY A 159 3.27 3.09 4.00
C GLY A 159 4.44 4.08 4.00
N TYR A 160 5.60 3.60 3.55
CA TYR A 160 6.89 4.23 3.88
C TYR A 160 7.55 4.94 2.70
N ALA A 161 7.40 4.40 1.50
CA ALA A 161 8.17 4.82 0.31
C ALA A 161 7.35 5.64 -0.71
N GLY A 162 6.05 5.86 -0.48
CA GLY A 162 5.19 6.62 -1.41
C GLY A 162 4.98 5.98 -2.78
N THR A 163 5.12 4.64 -2.90
CA THR A 163 5.07 3.95 -4.20
C THR A 163 3.75 4.18 -4.94
N ILE A 164 2.61 3.94 -4.29
CA ILE A 164 1.29 4.11 -4.93
C ILE A 164 1.10 5.58 -5.35
N GLN A 165 1.43 6.52 -4.47
CA GLN A 165 1.42 7.96 -4.79
C GLN A 165 2.26 8.28 -6.03
N SER A 166 3.50 7.79 -6.10
CA SER A 166 4.38 8.01 -7.26
C SER A 166 3.78 7.47 -8.56
N ARG A 167 3.12 6.31 -8.52
CA ARG A 167 2.44 5.73 -9.69
C ARG A 167 1.21 6.55 -10.08
N LEU A 168 0.40 6.99 -9.13
CA LEU A 168 -0.75 7.86 -9.38
C LEU A 168 -0.34 9.19 -10.00
N ASN A 169 0.70 9.85 -9.48
CA ASN A 169 1.23 11.09 -10.06
C ASN A 169 1.61 10.91 -11.54
N ARG A 170 2.31 9.81 -11.85
CA ARG A 170 2.72 9.51 -13.22
C ARG A 170 1.55 9.14 -14.13
N LEU A 171 0.62 8.31 -13.67
CA LEU A 171 -0.54 7.86 -14.47
C LEU A 171 -1.49 9.02 -14.79
N LEU A 172 -1.77 9.86 -13.80
CA LEU A 172 -2.69 10.99 -13.94
C LEU A 172 -2.02 12.23 -14.51
N MET A 173 -0.67 12.27 -14.55
CA MET A 173 0.11 13.45 -14.91
C MET A 173 -0.30 14.68 -14.10
N ARG A 174 -0.58 14.47 -12.81
CA ARG A 174 -1.08 15.46 -11.86
C ARG A 174 -0.40 15.29 -10.52
N LYS A 175 -0.38 16.37 -9.75
CA LYS A 175 0.11 16.37 -8.37
C LYS A 175 -0.89 15.66 -7.46
N ILE A 176 -0.49 14.50 -6.96
CA ILE A 176 -1.16 13.79 -5.88
C ILE A 176 -0.22 13.85 -4.68
N HIS A 177 -0.67 14.51 -3.62
CA HIS A 177 0.02 14.66 -2.35
C HIS A 177 -0.12 13.39 -1.51
N GLY A 178 0.63 13.28 -0.42
CA GLY A 178 0.64 12.07 0.41
C GLY A 178 0.94 12.37 1.87
N TYR A 179 0.11 11.84 2.75
CA TYR A 179 0.32 11.82 4.19
C TYR A 179 0.42 10.38 4.69
N TYR A 180 1.42 10.14 5.51
CA TYR A 180 1.81 8.81 5.94
C TYR A 180 1.96 8.75 7.46
N MET A 181 1.85 7.55 8.05
CA MET A 181 2.21 7.37 9.45
C MET A 181 3.70 7.65 9.67
N ILE A 182 4.56 7.12 8.81
CA ILE A 182 6.01 7.34 8.83
C ILE A 182 6.59 7.10 7.43
N THR A 183 7.56 7.91 7.01
CA THR A 183 8.21 7.75 5.70
C THR A 183 9.70 7.46 5.83
N ASP A 184 10.24 6.71 4.85
CA ASP A 184 11.68 6.53 4.69
C ASP A 184 12.25 7.45 3.59
N GLN A 185 13.57 7.45 3.42
CA GLN A 185 14.28 8.30 2.45
C GLN A 185 13.79 8.16 1.00
N ARG A 186 13.21 7.03 0.60
CA ARG A 186 12.70 6.84 -0.78
C ARG A 186 11.51 7.74 -1.05
N ALA A 187 10.75 8.10 -0.02
CA ALA A 187 9.63 9.02 -0.11
C ALA A 187 10.08 10.43 -0.53
N GLU A 188 11.31 10.85 -0.17
CA GLU A 188 11.88 12.12 -0.64
C GLU A 188 12.11 12.15 -2.15
N LEU A 189 12.47 11.01 -2.74
CA LEU A 189 12.63 10.91 -4.20
C LEU A 189 11.29 11.15 -4.89
N VAL A 190 10.20 10.60 -4.34
CA VAL A 190 8.84 10.84 -4.85
C VAL A 190 8.47 12.32 -4.74
N ALA A 191 8.72 12.94 -3.58
CA ALA A 191 8.45 14.35 -3.36
C ALA A 191 9.16 15.25 -4.39
N ARG A 192 10.46 15.01 -4.61
CA ARG A 192 11.28 15.79 -5.54
C ARG A 192 10.90 15.52 -7.00
N GLN A 193 10.68 14.26 -7.37
CA GLN A 193 10.38 13.85 -8.75
C GLN A 193 9.07 14.46 -9.25
N HIS A 194 8.05 14.51 -8.39
CA HIS A 194 6.71 14.96 -8.77
C HIS A 194 6.36 16.37 -8.26
N ASN A 195 7.25 16.98 -7.46
CA ASN A 195 7.02 18.27 -6.80
C ASN A 195 5.71 18.27 -5.97
N VAL A 196 5.61 17.29 -5.06
CA VAL A 196 4.43 17.02 -4.22
C VAL A 196 4.82 16.86 -2.74
N VAL A 197 3.81 16.97 -1.87
CA VAL A 197 3.96 16.67 -0.43
C VAL A 197 4.02 15.15 -0.24
N VAL A 198 4.95 14.69 0.60
CA VAL A 198 5.10 13.29 1.01
C VAL A 198 5.49 13.26 2.49
N GLN A 199 4.53 13.49 3.38
CA GLN A 199 4.83 13.79 4.79
C GLN A 199 4.47 12.63 5.72
N GLY A 200 5.39 12.27 6.62
CA GLY A 200 5.13 11.30 7.68
C GLY A 200 4.78 11.98 9.00
N PHE A 201 3.84 11.40 9.76
CA PHE A 201 3.33 11.98 11.01
C PHE A 201 4.24 11.71 12.22
N PHE A 202 4.67 10.45 12.40
CA PHE A 202 5.56 10.04 13.49
C PHE A 202 7.05 10.10 13.12
N GLY A 203 7.36 10.29 11.84
CA GLY A 203 8.71 10.43 11.32
C GLY A 203 8.70 10.64 9.82
N HIS A 204 9.63 11.44 9.30
CA HIS A 204 9.69 11.83 7.89
C HIS A 204 11.11 11.64 7.35
N GLY A 205 11.24 10.96 6.19
CA GLY A 205 12.53 10.76 5.53
C GLY A 205 13.51 9.91 6.32
N ILE A 206 13.01 8.98 7.14
CA ILE A 206 13.83 8.20 8.07
C ILE A 206 14.78 7.26 7.33
N THR A 207 16.03 7.22 7.79
CA THR A 207 17.00 6.19 7.37
C THR A 207 16.63 4.86 8.02
N ALA A 208 16.47 3.81 7.21
CA ALA A 208 16.24 2.45 7.70
C ALA A 208 17.56 1.80 8.16
N ASP A 209 18.13 2.31 9.26
CA ASP A 209 19.33 1.78 9.91
C ASP A 209 19.02 1.19 11.30
N ALA A 210 20.06 0.82 12.05
CA ALA A 210 19.91 0.22 13.38
C ALA A 210 19.25 1.14 14.42
N ASN A 211 19.18 2.45 14.17
CA ASN A 211 18.53 3.44 15.03
C ASN A 211 17.13 3.83 14.53
N ALA A 212 16.63 3.17 13.49
CA ALA A 212 15.30 3.43 12.97
C ALA A 212 14.23 3.24 14.07
N PRO A 213 13.20 4.12 14.14
CA PRO A 213 12.13 4.00 15.11
C PRO A 213 11.43 2.64 15.04
N VAL A 214 10.93 2.17 16.18
CA VAL A 214 10.17 0.91 16.27
C VAL A 214 8.98 0.89 15.32
N LEU A 215 8.31 2.02 15.12
CA LEU A 215 7.21 2.15 14.17
C LEU A 215 7.61 1.80 12.72
N LEU A 216 8.86 2.10 12.32
CA LEU A 216 9.38 1.75 11.00
C LEU A 216 9.86 0.29 10.96
N THR A 217 10.62 -0.15 11.97
CA THR A 217 11.22 -1.50 12.00
C THR A 217 10.20 -2.61 12.25
N GLN A 218 9.11 -2.30 12.97
CA GLN A 218 7.98 -3.19 13.23
C GLN A 218 6.74 -2.85 12.39
N SER A 219 6.93 -2.09 11.31
CA SER A 219 5.93 -1.73 10.31
C SER A 219 4.94 -2.85 10.01
N PHE A 220 5.43 -4.06 9.68
CA PHE A 220 4.58 -5.19 9.33
C PHE A 220 3.60 -5.61 10.44
N VAL A 221 3.96 -5.44 11.72
CA VAL A 221 3.03 -5.69 12.84
C VAL A 221 1.95 -4.61 12.87
N LEU A 222 2.30 -3.35 12.59
CA LEU A 222 1.32 -2.28 12.44
C LEU A 222 0.36 -2.56 11.27
N GLU A 223 0.87 -3.05 10.13
CA GLU A 223 0.04 -3.46 8.98
C GLU A 223 -0.98 -4.51 9.40
N LYS A 224 -0.56 -5.54 10.15
CA LYS A 224 -1.45 -6.61 10.66
C LYS A 224 -2.57 -6.07 11.53
N LEU A 225 -2.24 -5.18 12.45
CA LEU A 225 -3.20 -4.61 13.39
C LEU A 225 -4.23 -3.72 12.69
N LEU A 226 -3.83 -2.99 11.65
CA LEU A 226 -4.68 -1.98 11.00
C LEU A 226 -5.38 -2.45 9.72
N SER A 227 -4.90 -3.52 9.10
CA SER A 227 -5.42 -4.04 7.82
C SER A 227 -6.92 -4.35 7.88
N SER A 228 -7.61 -4.25 6.74
CA SER A 228 -9.00 -4.66 6.58
C SER A 228 -9.15 -6.15 6.26
N ASP A 229 -10.39 -6.63 6.27
CA ASP A 229 -10.81 -7.99 5.86
C ASP A 229 -10.98 -8.14 4.34
N ASP A 230 -10.78 -7.06 3.59
CA ASP A 230 -11.00 -7.01 2.16
C ASP A 230 -9.90 -7.75 1.42
N ALA A 231 -10.30 -8.49 0.39
CA ALA A 231 -9.35 -9.10 -0.51
C ALA A 231 -8.66 -8.06 -1.39
N GLN A 232 -7.36 -8.22 -1.57
CA GLN A 232 -6.54 -7.27 -2.32
C GLN A 232 -7.00 -7.17 -3.77
N VAL A 233 -7.26 -5.95 -4.25
CA VAL A 233 -7.58 -5.71 -5.66
C VAL A 233 -6.38 -6.06 -6.54
N VAL A 234 -6.61 -6.88 -7.56
CA VAL A 234 -5.61 -7.26 -8.56
C VAL A 234 -5.61 -6.22 -9.67
N ARG A 235 -6.76 -6.00 -10.32
CA ARG A 235 -6.91 -5.04 -11.43
C ARG A 235 -8.34 -4.52 -11.55
N TYR A 236 -8.46 -3.49 -12.38
CA TYR A 236 -9.73 -2.99 -12.90
C TYR A 236 -9.82 -3.28 -14.39
N SER A 237 -11.03 -3.55 -14.86
CA SER A 237 -11.33 -3.76 -16.27
C SER A 237 -12.65 -3.09 -16.64
N LEU A 238 -12.82 -2.80 -17.93
CA LEU A 238 -14.11 -2.40 -18.48
C LEU A 238 -14.75 -3.62 -19.14
N ASP A 239 -16.03 -3.86 -18.86
CA ASP A 239 -16.81 -4.86 -19.59
C ASP A 239 -17.14 -4.38 -21.02
N SER A 240 -17.81 -5.23 -21.82
CA SER A 240 -18.18 -4.89 -23.20
C SER A 240 -19.15 -3.72 -23.33
N ALA A 241 -19.86 -3.35 -22.26
CA ALA A 241 -20.76 -2.21 -22.19
C ALA A 241 -20.08 -0.96 -21.58
N GLY A 242 -18.80 -1.04 -21.22
CA GLY A 242 -18.06 0.03 -20.55
C GLY A 242 -18.30 0.11 -19.04
N GLY A 243 -18.95 -0.87 -18.45
CA GLY A 243 -19.12 -0.99 -17.01
C GLY A 243 -17.79 -1.32 -16.32
N LEU A 244 -17.52 -0.64 -15.20
CA LEU A 244 -16.31 -0.88 -14.42
C LEU A 244 -16.46 -2.17 -13.59
N ALA A 245 -15.50 -3.07 -13.73
CA ALA A 245 -15.36 -4.26 -12.90
C ALA A 245 -14.00 -4.28 -12.19
N SER A 246 -13.95 -4.83 -10.99
CA SER A 246 -12.72 -5.10 -10.26
C SER A 246 -12.52 -6.60 -10.08
N GLU A 247 -11.27 -7.02 -10.19
CA GLU A 247 -10.83 -8.38 -9.89
C GLU A 247 -10.06 -8.35 -8.57
N HIS A 248 -10.44 -9.22 -7.64
CA HIS A 248 -9.82 -9.33 -6.33
C HIS A 248 -9.19 -10.71 -6.16
N ARG A 249 -8.12 -10.79 -5.37
CA ARG A 249 -7.53 -12.08 -5.01
C ARG A 249 -8.53 -12.90 -4.19
N GLU A 250 -8.49 -14.21 -4.32
CA GLU A 250 -9.21 -15.09 -3.40
C GLU A 250 -8.51 -15.12 -2.04
N LEU A 251 -9.26 -14.96 -0.95
CA LEU A 251 -8.73 -15.08 0.40
C LEU A 251 -8.58 -16.55 0.77
N SER A 252 -7.42 -16.89 1.33
CA SER A 252 -7.18 -18.20 1.92
C SER A 252 -7.93 -18.38 3.25
N ASP A 253 -8.11 -19.62 3.68
CA ASP A 253 -8.68 -19.93 5.00
C ASP A 253 -7.91 -19.27 6.15
N ALA A 254 -6.59 -19.15 6.03
CA ALA A 254 -5.74 -18.49 7.03
C ALA A 254 -6.05 -16.98 7.15
N GLU A 255 -6.27 -16.31 6.02
CA GLU A 255 -6.70 -14.90 5.99
C GLU A 255 -8.13 -14.71 6.48
N LEU A 256 -9.01 -15.70 6.28
CA LEU A 256 -10.38 -15.66 6.79
C LEU A 256 -10.44 -15.88 8.30
N GLN A 257 -9.54 -16.69 8.86
CA GLN A 257 -9.52 -17.01 10.30
C GLN A 257 -9.08 -15.81 11.17
N THR A 258 -8.31 -14.86 10.62
CA THR A 258 -7.88 -13.68 11.39
C THR A 258 -8.97 -12.64 11.64
N ARG A 259 -10.11 -12.70 10.92
CA ARG A 259 -11.16 -11.66 10.93
C ARG A 259 -11.68 -11.34 12.33
N GLN A 260 -11.97 -12.38 13.11
CA GLN A 260 -12.52 -12.19 14.46
C GLN A 260 -11.54 -11.42 15.36
N VAL A 261 -10.28 -11.85 15.40
CA VAL A 261 -9.24 -11.21 16.22
C VAL A 261 -9.06 -9.74 15.80
N ARG A 262 -9.03 -9.48 14.50
CA ARG A 262 -8.93 -8.12 13.94
C ARG A 262 -10.12 -7.25 14.32
N HIS A 263 -11.34 -7.76 14.22
CA HIS A 263 -12.55 -7.03 14.63
C HIS A 263 -12.53 -6.66 16.11
N GLU A 264 -12.07 -7.55 16.99
CA GLU A 264 -11.94 -7.26 18.42
C GLU A 264 -10.92 -6.15 18.69
N ILE A 265 -9.77 -6.17 18.00
CA ILE A 265 -8.75 -5.12 18.07
C ILE A 265 -9.31 -3.78 17.59
N HIS A 266 -9.95 -3.77 16.41
CA HIS A 266 -10.53 -2.56 15.82
C HIS A 266 -11.66 -2.00 16.69
N ALA A 267 -12.49 -2.86 17.28
CA ALA A 267 -13.54 -2.43 18.21
C ALA A 267 -12.96 -1.74 19.45
N GLY A 268 -11.88 -2.28 20.03
CA GLY A 268 -11.17 -1.66 21.15
C GLY A 268 -10.57 -0.30 20.78
N ALA A 269 -9.93 -0.21 19.62
CA ALA A 269 -9.35 1.03 19.13
C ALA A 269 -10.42 2.09 18.82
N LEU A 270 -11.54 1.71 18.22
CA LEU A 270 -12.66 2.62 17.95
C LEU A 270 -13.33 3.11 19.23
N LYS A 271 -13.44 2.25 20.26
CA LYS A 271 -13.91 2.68 21.58
C LYS A 271 -13.01 3.75 22.18
N PHE A 272 -11.68 3.60 22.09
CA PHE A 272 -10.75 4.64 22.52
C PHE A 272 -10.96 5.96 21.77
N VAL A 273 -11.21 5.91 20.45
CA VAL A 273 -11.52 7.10 19.64
C VAL A 273 -12.81 7.78 20.12
N ASP A 274 -13.85 7.00 20.40
CA ASP A 274 -15.13 7.52 20.91
C ASP A 274 -14.94 8.18 22.29
N ASP A 275 -14.17 7.54 23.19
CA ASP A 275 -13.84 8.09 24.51
C ASP A 275 -13.03 9.41 24.38
N ALA A 276 -12.06 9.47 23.47
CA ALA A 276 -11.27 10.67 23.20
C ALA A 276 -12.12 11.81 22.63
N ILE A 277 -13.05 11.51 21.72
CA ILE A 277 -14.02 12.49 21.20
C ILE A 277 -14.92 12.99 22.33
N ALA A 278 -15.40 12.10 23.20
CA ALA A 278 -16.23 12.48 24.35
C ALA A 278 -15.48 13.41 25.30
N VAL A 279 -14.23 13.09 25.65
CA VAL A 279 -13.35 13.97 26.46
C VAL A 279 -13.20 15.33 25.79
N ARG A 280 -12.91 15.37 24.49
CA ARG A 280 -12.77 16.64 23.77
C ARG A 280 -14.06 17.47 23.82
N ASN A 281 -15.18 16.85 23.52
CA ASN A 281 -16.45 17.56 23.36
C ASN A 281 -17.07 17.98 24.71
N THR A 282 -16.71 17.34 25.82
CA THR A 282 -17.36 17.57 27.13
C THR A 282 -16.46 18.16 28.20
N LEU A 283 -15.15 17.90 28.14
CA LEU A 283 -14.19 18.28 29.19
C LEU A 283 -13.14 19.28 28.70
N ALA A 284 -12.55 19.07 27.52
CA ALA A 284 -11.44 19.86 27.01
C ALA A 284 -11.51 20.03 25.48
N HIS A 285 -12.10 21.12 24.99
CA HIS A 285 -12.39 21.33 23.57
C HIS A 285 -11.16 21.38 22.66
N ASP A 286 -9.99 21.67 23.23
CA ASP A 286 -8.68 21.67 22.59
C ASP A 286 -7.91 20.34 22.78
N PHE A 287 -8.55 19.32 23.35
CA PHE A 287 -7.93 18.02 23.58
C PHE A 287 -7.46 17.40 22.25
N LEU A 288 -6.16 17.15 22.20
CA LEU A 288 -5.47 16.39 21.18
C LEU A 288 -4.68 15.29 21.86
N ILE A 289 -4.65 14.12 21.22
CA ILE A 289 -3.80 13.02 21.69
C ILE A 289 -2.35 13.35 21.29
N PRO A 290 -1.42 13.48 22.25
CA PRO A 290 -0.03 13.76 21.93
C PRO A 290 0.58 12.62 21.08
N PRO A 291 1.21 12.91 19.94
CA PRO A 291 1.83 11.89 19.09
C PRO A 291 2.88 11.06 19.86
N GLU A 292 3.59 11.69 20.78
CA GLU A 292 4.63 11.06 21.61
C GLU A 292 4.05 9.96 22.49
N ALA A 293 2.82 10.15 23.00
CA ALA A 293 2.14 9.15 23.82
C ALA A 293 1.79 7.90 23.00
N GLY A 294 1.26 8.10 21.78
CA GLY A 294 0.97 6.99 20.86
C GLY A 294 2.23 6.21 20.48
N ASN A 295 3.31 6.92 20.15
CA ASN A 295 4.58 6.30 19.81
C ASN A 295 5.20 5.54 20.99
N ALA A 296 5.17 6.11 22.20
CA ALA A 296 5.69 5.46 23.40
C ALA A 296 4.90 4.20 23.78
N LEU A 297 3.56 4.22 23.66
CA LEU A 297 2.72 3.05 23.91
C LEU A 297 3.01 1.93 22.90
N TYR A 298 3.14 2.26 21.61
CA TYR A 298 3.49 1.28 20.59
C TYR A 298 4.89 0.71 20.81
N GLU A 299 5.87 1.56 21.16
CA GLU A 299 7.22 1.13 21.46
C GLU A 299 7.27 0.19 22.67
N ALA A 300 6.53 0.49 23.74
CA ALA A 300 6.43 -0.37 24.91
C ALA A 300 5.79 -1.74 24.55
N PHE A 301 4.69 -1.71 23.80
CA PHE A 301 4.00 -2.91 23.31
C PHE A 301 4.93 -3.81 22.49
N MET A 302 5.75 -3.23 21.60
CA MET A 302 6.65 -4.00 20.75
C MET A 302 7.92 -4.48 21.46
N LYS A 303 8.44 -3.73 22.44
CA LYS A 303 9.66 -4.11 23.17
C LYS A 303 9.41 -5.21 24.21
N CYS A 304 8.26 -5.18 24.87
CA CYS A 304 7.94 -6.08 25.97
C CYS A 304 6.52 -6.65 25.86
N PRO A 305 6.15 -7.33 24.76
CA PRO A 305 4.82 -7.91 24.67
C PRO A 305 4.65 -9.02 25.70
N SER A 306 3.46 -9.15 26.25
CA SER A 306 3.01 -10.31 27.02
C SER A 306 2.82 -11.53 26.11
N ASP A 307 2.67 -12.72 26.70
CA ASP A 307 2.35 -13.94 25.93
C ASP A 307 1.03 -13.83 25.19
N THR A 308 0.04 -13.18 25.80
CA THR A 308 -1.26 -12.92 25.17
C THR A 308 -1.11 -12.00 23.96
N GLU A 309 -0.35 -10.91 24.06
CA GLU A 309 -0.14 -9.98 22.94
C GLU A 309 0.63 -10.65 21.79
N ARG A 310 1.65 -11.47 22.11
CA ARG A 310 2.33 -12.29 21.09
C ARG A 310 1.37 -13.24 20.38
N ALA A 311 0.49 -13.92 21.13
CA ALA A 311 -0.49 -14.84 20.57
C ALA A 311 -1.49 -14.11 19.65
N VAL A 312 -1.94 -12.92 20.05
CA VAL A 312 -2.83 -12.07 19.23
C VAL A 312 -2.14 -11.65 17.93
N ILE A 313 -0.90 -11.14 17.99
CA ILE A 313 -0.16 -10.74 16.79
C ILE A 313 0.07 -11.93 15.85
N GLY A 314 0.43 -13.10 16.41
CA GLY A 314 0.68 -14.32 15.64
C GLY A 314 -0.58 -14.95 15.03
N ALA A 315 -1.77 -14.60 15.53
CA ALA A 315 -3.04 -15.01 14.94
C ALA A 315 -3.43 -14.15 13.72
N LEU A 316 -2.78 -13.00 13.54
CA LEU A 316 -3.06 -12.10 12.41
C LEU A 316 -2.23 -12.50 11.19
N VAL A 317 -2.92 -13.01 10.17
CA VAL A 317 -2.32 -13.37 8.89
C VAL A 317 -2.53 -12.24 7.88
N LEU A 318 -1.45 -11.89 7.18
CA LEU A 318 -1.50 -10.97 6.04
C LEU A 318 -0.74 -11.53 4.84
N ASP A 319 -1.25 -11.22 3.66
CA ASP A 319 -0.52 -11.45 2.42
C ASP A 319 0.59 -10.41 2.20
N ASP A 320 1.68 -10.88 1.61
CA ASP A 320 2.72 -10.06 1.00
C ASP A 320 3.27 -10.74 -0.27
N TYR A 321 2.34 -11.19 -1.13
CA TYR A 321 2.65 -11.80 -2.43
C TYR A 321 3.47 -10.87 -3.33
N TYR A 322 3.20 -9.55 -3.29
CA TYR A 322 3.93 -8.56 -4.10
C TYR A 322 5.43 -8.50 -3.76
N CYS A 323 5.85 -8.87 -2.55
CA CYS A 323 7.26 -9.04 -2.20
C CYS A 323 7.73 -10.50 -2.23
N GLY A 324 6.88 -11.45 -2.62
CA GLY A 324 7.24 -12.86 -2.76
C GLY A 324 7.18 -13.68 -1.47
N ARG A 325 6.68 -13.12 -0.36
CA ARG A 325 6.59 -13.84 0.93
C ARG A 325 5.36 -14.76 1.03
N GLY A 326 4.35 -14.56 0.19
CA GLY A 326 3.08 -15.28 0.32
C GLY A 326 2.30 -14.80 1.55
N LEU A 327 1.79 -15.72 2.35
CA LEU A 327 1.13 -15.41 3.62
C LEU A 327 2.13 -15.34 4.76
N VAL A 328 1.97 -14.35 5.64
CA VAL A 328 2.85 -14.11 6.79
C VAL A 328 1.99 -14.02 8.05
N SER A 329 2.32 -14.87 9.04
CA SER A 329 1.76 -14.86 10.40
C SER A 329 2.67 -14.14 11.38
#